data_AF-A0A7W1YSB8-F1
#
_entry.id   AF-A0A7W1YSB8-F1
#
_cell.length_a   1.000
_cell.length_b   1.000
_cell.length_c   1.000
_cell.angle_alpha   90.00
_cell.angle_beta   90.00
_cell.angle_gamma   90.00
#
_symmetry.space_group_name_H-M   'P 1'
#
loop_
_entity.id
_entity.type
_entity.pdbx_description
1 polymer ?
#
loop_
_entity_poly.entity_id
_entity_poly.type
_entity_poly.pdbx_seq_one_letter_code
_entity_poly.pdbx_strand_id
1 'polypeptide(L)'
;MLVDAGPLIALLDRRDRAHEACVEALKAIRTPLTTVWPAFTEAMYLLRESWPAQKALWSRVETGALTIVALSENDAPRMRE
;
A
#
# COMPACT_ATOMS: atom_id res chain seq x y z
N MET A 1 10.97 0.53 0.69
CA MET A 1 10.33 -0.37 1.69
C MET A 1 9.10 -1.00 1.06
N LEU A 2 8.89 -2.31 1.21
CA LEU A 2 7.71 -2.98 0.65
C LEU A 2 6.48 -2.77 1.56
N VAL A 3 5.32 -2.48 0.96
CA VAL A 3 4.08 -2.15 1.66
C VAL A 3 2.96 -3.04 1.14
N ASP A 4 2.26 -3.67 2.08
CA ASP A 4 1.13 -4.55 1.83
C ASP A 4 -0.22 -3.79 1.81
N ALA A 5 -1.32 -4.46 1.46
CA ALA A 5 -2.65 -3.88 1.36
C ALA A 5 -3.11 -3.25 2.68
N GLY A 6 -2.90 -3.94 3.80
CA GLY A 6 -3.31 -3.48 5.14
C GLY A 6 -2.79 -2.08 5.48
N PRO A 7 -1.47 -1.84 5.48
CA PRO A 7 -0.92 -0.50 5.70
C PRO A 7 -1.37 0.55 4.67
N LEU A 8 -1.57 0.18 3.40
CA LEU A 8 -2.10 1.12 2.39
C LEU A 8 -3.52 1.59 2.74
N ILE A 9 -4.37 0.67 3.19
CA ILE A 9 -5.74 0.96 3.66
C ILE A 9 -5.68 1.81 4.92
N ALA A 10 -4.92 1.37 5.93
CA ALA A 10 -4.81 2.06 7.21
C ALA A 10 -4.29 3.50 7.06
N LEU A 11 -3.40 3.80 6.10
CA LEU A 11 -2.95 5.16 5.82
C LEU A 11 -4.03 6.07 5.23
N LEU A 12 -5.09 5.51 4.66
CA LEU A 12 -6.16 6.24 3.94
C LEU A 12 -7.50 6.23 4.69
N ASP A 13 -7.74 5.23 5.55
CA ASP A 13 -8.90 5.17 6.43
C ASP A 13 -8.53 5.59 7.86
N ARG A 14 -8.98 6.79 8.26
CA ARG A 14 -8.75 7.34 9.61
C ARG A 14 -9.47 6.57 10.71
N ARG A 15 -10.42 5.70 10.37
CA ARG A 15 -11.15 4.85 11.33
C ARG A 15 -10.48 3.49 11.51
N ASP A 16 -9.49 3.16 10.68
CA ASP A 16 -8.73 1.93 10.86
C ASP A 16 -7.95 2.00 12.18
N ARG A 17 -8.04 0.93 12.98
CA ARG A 17 -7.33 0.82 14.27
C ARG A 17 -5.82 0.98 14.14
N ALA A 18 -5.25 0.67 12.98
CA ALA A 18 -3.82 0.78 12.71
C ALA A 18 -3.43 2.14 12.12
N HIS A 19 -4.39 3.05 11.86
CA HIS A 19 -4.13 4.34 11.19
C HIS A 19 -2.99 5.13 11.85
N GLU A 20 -3.08 5.38 13.16
CA GLU A 20 -2.08 6.15 13.89
C GLU A 20 -0.70 5.48 13.86
N ALA A 21 -0.65 4.16 14.07
CA ALA A 21 0.58 3.40 14.02
C ALA A 21 1.24 3.44 12.62
N CYS A 22 0.45 3.31 11.56
CA CYS A 22 0.93 3.40 10.18
C CYS A 22 1.42 4.82 9.83
N VAL A 23 0.73 5.86 10.30
CA VAL A 23 1.14 7.26 10.11
C VAL A 23 2.47 7.53 10.82
N GLU A 24 2.62 7.11 12.08
CA GLU A 24 3.89 7.28 12.81
C GLU A 24 5.04 6.49 12.18
N ALA A 25 4.79 5.26 11.73
CA ALA A 25 5.78 4.49 10.99
C ALA A 25 6.20 5.21 9.70
N LEU A 26 5.23 5.73 8.92
CA LEU A 26 5.49 6.46 7.68
C LEU A 26 6.38 7.69 7.90
N LYS A 27 6.22 8.40 9.02
CA LYS A 27 7.08 9.55 9.37
C LYS A 27 8.54 9.16 9.61
N ALA A 28 8.85 7.91 9.94
CA ALA A 28 10.23 7.44 10.12
C ALA A 28 10.87 6.96 8.80
N ILE A 29 10.08 6.67 7.78
CA ILE A 29 10.56 6.16 6.50
C ILE A 29 11.02 7.32 5.61
N ARG A 30 12.22 7.21 5.03
CA ARG A 30 12.84 8.24 4.18
C ARG A 30 12.95 7.84 2.71
N THR A 31 12.61 6.59 2.39
CA THR A 31 12.66 6.05 1.03
C THR A 31 11.25 5.97 0.43
N PRO A 32 11.11 6.04 -0.90
CA PRO A 32 9.83 5.74 -1.56
C PRO A 32 9.25 4.40 -1.12
N LEU A 33 7.92 4.36 -1.03
CA LEU A 33 7.19 3.13 -0.77
C LEU A 33 7.09 2.32 -2.05
N THR A 34 7.13 1.00 -1.91
CA THR A 34 6.95 0.07 -3.01
C THR A 34 5.84 -0.90 -2.64
N THR A 35 4.99 -1.28 -3.58
CA THR A 35 3.99 -2.34 -3.43
C THR A 35 3.96 -3.20 -4.69
N VAL A 36 3.11 -4.23 -4.70
CA VAL A 36 2.90 -5.15 -5.82
C VAL A 36 1.44 -5.12 -6.25
N TRP A 37 1.16 -5.52 -7.49
CA TRP A 37 -0.22 -5.51 -8.02
C TRP A 37 -1.24 -6.21 -7.12
N PRO A 38 -0.98 -7.42 -6.56
CA PRO A 38 -1.95 -8.08 -5.68
C PRO A 38 -2.34 -7.24 -4.45
N ALA A 39 -1.36 -6.68 -3.75
CA ALA A 39 -1.61 -5.84 -2.57
C ALA A 39 -2.31 -4.52 -2.94
N PHE A 40 -1.93 -3.94 -4.07
CA PHE A 40 -2.56 -2.71 -4.57
C PHE A 40 -4.03 -2.93 -4.95
N THR A 41 -4.33 -4.01 -5.68
CA THR A 41 -5.71 -4.31 -6.10
C THR A 41 -6.59 -4.73 -4.93
N GLU A 42 -6.05 -5.46 -3.94
CA GLU A 42 -6.75 -5.76 -2.69
C GLU A 42 -7.10 -4.47 -1.94
N ALA A 43 -6.15 -3.55 -1.78
CA ALA A 43 -6.41 -2.26 -1.14
C ALA A 43 -7.49 -1.46 -1.89
N MET A 44 -7.43 -1.42 -3.23
CA MET A 44 -8.46 -0.77 -4.05
C MET A 44 -9.84 -1.41 -3.84
N TYR A 45 -9.91 -2.74 -3.79
CA TYR A 45 -11.17 -3.47 -3.57
C TYR A 45 -11.74 -3.24 -2.17
N LEU A 46 -10.90 -3.20 -1.14
CA LEU A 46 -11.35 -2.97 0.24
C LEU A 46 -11.76 -1.50 0.48
N LEU A 47 -11.15 -0.55 -0.24
CA LEU A 47 -11.52 0.86 -0.23
C LEU A 47 -12.74 1.20 -1.11
N ARG A 48 -13.40 0.21 -1.75
CA ARG A 48 -14.48 0.43 -2.75
C ARG A 48 -15.66 1.26 -2.26
N GLU A 49 -15.93 1.28 -0.95
CA GLU A 49 -17.01 2.07 -0.36
C GLU A 49 -16.64 3.57 -0.21
N SER A 50 -15.39 3.93 -0.53
CA SER A 50 -14.87 5.30 -0.46
C SER A 50 -14.09 5.64 -1.73
N TRP A 51 -14.81 6.18 -2.72
CA TRP A 51 -14.20 6.73 -3.93
C TRP A 51 -13.06 7.75 -3.65
N PRO A 52 -13.19 8.67 -2.67
CA PRO A 52 -12.08 9.56 -2.32
C PRO A 52 -10.82 8.82 -1.85
N ALA A 53 -10.97 7.71 -1.10
CA ALA A 53 -9.83 6.92 -0.64
C ALA A 53 -9.15 6.16 -1.79
N GLN A 54 -9.93 5.55 -2.70
CA GLN A 54 -9.36 4.94 -3.91
C GLN A 54 -8.61 5.96 -4.77
N LYS A 55 -9.18 7.15 -4.97
CA LYS A 55 -8.51 8.24 -5.70
C LYS A 55 -7.23 8.70 -5.01
N ALA A 56 -7.23 8.78 -3.69
CA ALA A 56 -6.04 9.12 -2.91
C ALA A 56 -4.96 8.04 -3.02
N LEU A 57 -5.33 6.75 -3.01
CA LEU A 57 -4.39 5.65 -3.24
C LEU A 57 -3.76 5.73 -4.64
N TRP A 58 -4.59 5.96 -5.66
CA TRP A 58 -4.12 6.08 -7.04
C TRP A 58 -3.18 7.28 -7.24
N SER A 59 -3.51 8.44 -6.65
CA SER A 59 -2.67 9.63 -6.73
C SER A 59 -1.26 9.42 -6.14
N ARG A 60 -1.10 8.52 -5.16
CA ARG A 60 0.24 8.16 -4.64
C ARG A 60 1.10 7.45 -5.69
N VAL A 61 0.48 6.70 -6.60
CA VAL A 61 1.18 6.08 -7.73
C VAL A 61 1.57 7.13 -8.76
N GLU A 62 0.63 8.02 -9.10
CA GLU A 62 0.87 9.10 -10.09
C GLU A 62 1.96 10.08 -9.64
N THR A 63 2.05 10.35 -8.34
CA THR A 63 3.07 11.24 -7.76
C THR A 63 4.40 10.54 -7.48
N GLY A 64 4.49 9.23 -7.69
CA GLY A 64 5.68 8.43 -7.37
C GLY A 64 5.93 8.21 -5.87
N ALA A 65 5.00 8.63 -5.00
CA ALA A 65 5.07 8.35 -3.56
C ALA A 65 4.92 6.84 -3.25
N LEU A 66 4.28 6.10 -4.15
CA LEU A 66 4.13 4.65 -4.14
C LEU A 66 4.48 4.09 -5.52
N THR A 67 5.47 3.20 -5.59
CA THR A 67 5.81 2.50 -6.84
C THR A 67 5.22 1.09 -6.84
N ILE A 68 4.56 0.69 -7.92
CA ILE A 68 4.13 -0.70 -8.13
C ILE A 68 5.24 -1.44 -8.87
N VAL A 69 5.76 -2.51 -8.27
CA VAL A 69 6.73 -3.39 -8.93
C VAL A 69 6.07 -4.68 -9.41
N ALA A 70 6.57 -5.19 -10.54
CA ALA A 70 6.12 -6.45 -11.09
C ALA A 70 6.64 -7.61 -10.24
N LEU A 71 5.78 -8.59 -10.00
CA LEU A 71 6.16 -9.90 -9.48
C LEU A 71 6.45 -10.84 -10.64
N SER A 72 7.36 -11.77 -10.42
CA SER A 72 7.74 -12.81 -11.36
C SER A 72 7.77 -14.17 -10.67
N GLU A 73 7.85 -15.25 -11.46
CA GLU A 73 7.99 -16.61 -10.91
C GLU A 73 9.27 -16.78 -10.08
N ASN A 74 10.30 -15.95 -10.32
CA ASN A 74 11.54 -15.95 -9.55
C ASN A 74 11.35 -15.47 -8.10
N ASP A 75 10.25 -14.78 -7.80
CA ASP A 75 9.93 -14.34 -6.44
C ASP A 75 9.27 -15.44 -5.61
N ALA A 76 8.67 -16.45 -6.26
CA ALA A 76 7.91 -17.51 -5.60
C ALA A 76 8.74 -18.40 -4.64
N PRO A 77 9.99 -18.80 -4.97
CA PRO A 77 10.80 -19.59 -4.04
C PRO A 77 10.99 -18.92 -2.67
N ARG A 78 11.10 -17.58 -2.65
CA ARG A 78 11.25 -16.80 -1.41
C ARG A 78 10.00 -16.80 -0.52
N MET A 79 8.85 -17.25 -1.03
CA MET A 79 7.61 -17.35 -0.26
C MET A 79 7.50 -18.68 0.49
N ARG A 80 8.33 -19.67 0.13
CA ARG A 80 8.33 -21.00 0.76
C ARG A 80 9.20 -21.06 2.02
N GLU A 81 10.22 -20.22 2.09
CA GLU A 81 11.20 -20.13 3.18
C GLU A 81 10.77 -19.12 4.24
#